data_AF-A0A6P7FBW2-F1
#
_entry.id   AF-A0A6P7FBW2-F1
#
_cell.length_a   1.000
_cell.length_b   1.000
_cell.length_c   1.000
_cell.angle_alpha   90.00
_cell.angle_beta   90.00
_cell.angle_gamma   90.00
#
_symmetry.space_group_name_H-M   'P 1'
#
loop_
_entity.id
_entity.type
_entity.pdbx_description
1 polymer ?
#
loop_
_entity_poly.entity_id
_entity_poly.type
_entity_poly.pdbx_seq_one_letter_code
_entity_poly.pdbx_strand_id
1 'polypeptide(L)'
;MNQIFRRCYCVLLLICFVLYAKADIKDFTKNAKISTKIIQTRYGRLQGLLVPMDAQRSLKPIEVYLGVPYATPPVKSNRFSPTRTPIPWQGILLSDKLGPVCPQKLPDISNETAALERMPKGRLEYLKRLLPYLKNQSEDCLYLNIYAPADGK
;
A
#
# COMPACT_ATOMS: atom_id res chain seq x y z
N MET A 1 -28.17 -37.21 -22.12
CA MET A 1 -27.05 -37.21 -21.15
C MET A 1 -25.94 -36.16 -21.45
N ASN A 2 -25.90 -35.53 -22.65
CA ASN A 2 -24.81 -34.60 -23.03
C ASN A 2 -25.06 -33.10 -22.73
N GLN A 3 -26.27 -32.68 -22.37
CA GLN A 3 -26.56 -31.27 -22.06
C GLN A 3 -26.19 -30.87 -20.62
N ILE A 4 -26.26 -31.80 -19.67
CA ILE A 4 -25.95 -31.54 -18.25
C ILE A 4 -24.43 -31.35 -18.07
N PHE A 5 -23.61 -32.20 -18.68
CA PHE A 5 -22.15 -32.09 -18.65
C PHE A 5 -21.64 -30.77 -19.27
N ARG A 6 -22.26 -30.30 -20.36
CA ARG A 6 -21.88 -29.05 -21.04
C ARG A 6 -22.21 -27.80 -20.21
N ARG A 7 -23.30 -27.84 -19.43
CA ARG A 7 -23.70 -26.76 -18.51
C ARG A 7 -22.79 -26.69 -17.28
N CYS A 8 -22.41 -27.84 -16.69
CA CYS A 8 -21.43 -27.86 -15.59
C CYS A 8 -20.05 -27.33 -16.03
N TYR A 9 -19.59 -27.66 -17.23
CA TYR A 9 -18.29 -27.21 -17.73
C TYR A 9 -18.22 -25.69 -17.96
N CYS A 10 -19.30 -25.08 -18.48
CA CYS A 10 -19.39 -23.62 -18.60
C CYS A 10 -19.44 -22.89 -17.24
N VAL A 11 -20.14 -23.45 -16.24
CA VAL A 11 -20.21 -22.88 -14.90
C VAL A 11 -18.84 -22.96 -14.20
N LEU A 12 -18.11 -24.08 -14.33
CA LEU A 12 -16.75 -24.22 -13.80
C LEU A 12 -15.76 -23.27 -14.47
N LEU A 13 -15.85 -23.07 -15.80
CA LEU A 13 -15.01 -22.11 -16.51
C LEU A 13 -15.31 -20.66 -16.10
N LEU A 14 -16.58 -20.30 -15.89
CA LEU A 14 -16.97 -18.97 -15.39
C LEU A 14 -16.50 -18.73 -13.95
N ILE A 15 -16.58 -19.73 -13.07
CA ILE A 15 -16.04 -19.64 -11.70
C ILE A 15 -14.52 -19.47 -11.73
N CYS A 16 -13.81 -20.23 -12.58
CA CYS A 16 -12.36 -20.04 -12.79
C CYS A 16 -12.03 -18.64 -13.34
N PHE A 17 -12.84 -18.09 -14.25
CA PHE A 17 -12.62 -16.75 -14.81
C PHE A 17 -12.87 -15.65 -13.76
N VAL A 18 -13.89 -15.80 -12.92
CA VAL A 18 -14.18 -14.88 -11.80
C VAL A 18 -13.10 -14.98 -10.70
N LEU A 19 -12.53 -16.16 -10.46
CA LEU A 19 -11.39 -16.34 -9.55
C LEU A 19 -10.08 -15.77 -10.12
N TYR A 20 -9.86 -15.86 -11.44
CA TYR A 20 -8.68 -15.29 -12.11
C TYR A 20 -8.75 -13.76 -12.28
N ALA A 21 -9.96 -13.20 -12.38
CA ALA A 21 -10.19 -11.77 -12.61
C ALA A 21 -10.12 -10.90 -11.34
N LYS A 22 -9.60 -11.40 -10.22
CA LYS A 22 -9.10 -10.50 -9.18
C LYS A 22 -7.87 -9.81 -9.75
N ALA A 23 -8.04 -8.56 -10.18
CA ALA A 23 -6.94 -7.65 -10.43
C ALA A 23 -6.15 -7.52 -9.12
N ASP A 24 -5.13 -8.35 -8.97
CA ASP A 24 -4.14 -8.26 -7.92
C ASP A 24 -3.51 -6.88 -8.09
N ILE A 25 -3.76 -5.99 -7.14
CA ILE A 25 -2.96 -4.78 -7.01
C ILE A 25 -1.53 -5.30 -6.98
N LYS A 26 -0.71 -4.94 -7.98
CA LYS A 26 0.69 -5.39 -8.04
C LYS A 26 1.38 -4.87 -6.79
N ASP A 27 1.37 -5.68 -5.74
CA ASP A 27 2.05 -5.39 -4.51
C ASP A 27 3.54 -5.47 -4.83
N PHE A 28 4.18 -4.31 -4.87
CA PHE A 28 5.61 -4.21 -5.09
C PHE A 28 6.40 -5.03 -4.06
N THR A 29 5.80 -5.30 -2.89
CA THR A 29 6.39 -6.11 -1.84
C THR A 29 6.10 -7.61 -1.96
N LYS A 30 5.46 -8.09 -3.04
CA LYS A 30 5.07 -9.50 -3.21
C LYS A 30 6.23 -10.51 -3.09
N ASN A 31 7.43 -10.12 -3.50
CA ASN A 31 8.65 -10.94 -3.38
C ASN A 31 9.62 -10.41 -2.30
N ALA A 32 9.16 -9.47 -1.48
CA ALA A 32 9.98 -8.88 -0.43
C ALA A 32 10.27 -9.90 0.67
N LYS A 33 11.47 -9.80 1.24
CA LYS A 33 11.88 -10.58 2.42
C LYS A 33 12.14 -9.62 3.57
N ILE A 34 11.99 -10.07 4.80
CA ILE A 34 12.43 -9.28 5.96
C ILE A 34 13.94 -9.03 5.84
N SER A 35 14.35 -7.76 5.90
CA SER A 35 15.78 -7.41 5.86
C SER A 35 16.48 -7.89 7.12
N THR A 36 17.68 -8.43 6.98
CA THR A 36 18.55 -8.78 8.12
C THR A 36 19.15 -7.53 8.78
N LYS A 37 19.11 -6.38 8.09
CA LYS A 37 19.65 -5.13 8.58
C LYS A 37 18.68 -4.46 9.56
N ILE A 38 19.20 -4.11 10.72
CA ILE A 38 18.51 -3.32 11.74
C ILE A 38 19.15 -1.94 11.78
N ILE A 39 18.35 -0.90 11.56
CA ILE A 39 18.78 0.49 11.57
C ILE A 39 18.49 1.10 12.94
N GLN A 40 19.50 1.67 13.57
CA GLN A 40 19.32 2.50 14.76
C GLN A 40 18.96 3.93 14.33
N THR A 41 17.78 4.40 14.72
CA THR A 41 17.38 5.80 14.56
C THR A 41 17.53 6.55 15.89
N ARG A 42 17.24 7.86 15.89
CA ARG A 42 17.17 8.66 17.13
C ARG A 42 16.01 8.25 18.05
N TYR A 43 14.99 7.57 17.52
CA TYR A 43 13.75 7.25 18.23
C TYR A 43 13.58 5.75 18.52
N GLY A 44 14.42 4.89 17.95
CA GLY A 44 14.38 3.45 18.18
C GLY A 44 15.00 2.64 17.04
N ARG A 45 15.04 1.31 17.21
CA ARG A 45 15.55 0.38 16.18
C ARG A 45 14.45 0.03 15.20
N LEU A 46 14.84 -0.11 13.94
CA LEU A 46 13.92 -0.27 12.84
C LEU A 46 14.38 -1.38 11.90
N GLN A 47 13.45 -2.19 11.42
CA GLN A 47 13.71 -3.29 10.49
C GLN A 47 12.73 -3.20 9.33
N GLY A 48 13.26 -3.24 8.12
CA GLY A 48 12.46 -3.12 6.89
C GLY A 48 12.42 -4.40 6.09
N LEU A 49 12.15 -4.23 4.80
CA LEU A 49 12.08 -5.27 3.80
C LEU A 49 13.23 -5.12 2.80
N LEU A 50 13.80 -6.24 2.36
CA LEU A 50 14.64 -6.31 1.17
C LEU A 50 13.76 -6.71 0.00
N VAL A 51 13.62 -5.82 -0.98
CA VAL A 51 12.83 -6.07 -2.19
C VAL A 51 13.78 -6.38 -3.35
N PRO A 52 13.74 -7.61 -3.90
CA PRO A 52 14.53 -7.95 -5.07
C PRO A 52 13.93 -7.28 -6.32
N MET A 53 14.79 -6.75 -7.20
CA MET A 53 14.39 -6.08 -8.44
C MET A 53 14.52 -7.02 -9.66
N ASP A 54 14.24 -8.31 -9.48
CA ASP A 54 14.52 -9.36 -10.48
C ASP A 54 13.78 -9.17 -11.81
N ALA A 55 12.63 -8.50 -11.79
CA ALA A 55 11.86 -8.15 -12.99
C ALA A 55 12.58 -7.14 -13.89
N GLN A 56 13.50 -6.33 -13.33
CA GLN A 56 14.35 -5.40 -14.05
C GLN A 56 15.81 -5.79 -13.82
N ARG A 57 16.34 -6.68 -14.68
CA ARG A 57 17.68 -7.30 -14.54
C ARG A 57 18.86 -6.34 -14.32
N SER A 58 18.71 -5.05 -14.64
CA SER A 58 19.74 -4.02 -14.43
C SER A 58 19.66 -3.29 -13.09
N LEU A 59 18.59 -3.51 -12.31
CA LEU A 59 18.36 -2.83 -11.04
C LEU A 59 18.84 -3.69 -9.88
N LYS A 60 19.51 -3.04 -8.93
CA LYS A 60 19.93 -3.66 -7.68
C LYS A 60 18.74 -3.79 -6.71
N PRO A 61 18.79 -4.74 -5.74
CA PRO A 61 17.82 -4.80 -4.66
C PRO A 61 17.76 -3.49 -3.88
N ILE A 62 16.59 -3.22 -3.30
CA ILE A 62 16.38 -2.04 -2.45
C ILE A 62 15.91 -2.46 -1.05
N GLU A 63 16.33 -1.70 -0.06
CA GLU A 63 15.76 -1.73 1.28
C GLU A 63 14.58 -0.77 1.36
N VAL A 64 13.48 -1.26 1.90
CA VAL A 64 12.22 -0.54 2.01
C VAL A 64 11.77 -0.53 3.46
N TYR A 65 11.44 0.65 3.95
CA TYR A 65 10.94 0.86 5.30
C TYR A 65 9.62 1.60 5.20
N LEU A 66 8.52 0.92 5.48
CA LEU A 66 7.16 1.45 5.33
C LEU A 66 6.56 1.83 6.68
N GLY A 67 5.78 2.91 6.71
CA GLY A 67 5.02 3.28 7.90
C GLY A 67 5.89 3.74 9.07
N VAL A 68 7.03 4.38 8.81
CA VAL A 68 7.93 4.87 9.86
C VAL A 68 7.35 6.13 10.50
N PRO A 69 7.08 6.15 11.82
CA PRO A 69 6.54 7.33 12.48
C PRO A 69 7.60 8.44 12.56
N TYR A 70 7.26 9.64 12.07
CA TYR A 70 8.17 10.79 12.10
C TYR A 70 7.71 11.92 13.02
N ALA A 71 6.49 11.86 13.53
CA ALA A 71 5.93 12.83 14.46
C ALA A 71 4.91 12.17 15.40
N THR A 72 4.59 12.86 16.50
CA THR A 72 3.48 12.46 17.39
C THR A 72 2.13 12.62 16.67
N PRO A 73 1.16 11.71 16.85
CA PRO A 73 -0.15 11.79 16.20
C PRO A 73 -0.87 13.13 16.46
N PRO A 74 -1.40 13.82 15.42
CA PRO A 74 -2.05 15.12 15.52
C PRO A 74 -3.52 14.99 15.95
N VAL A 75 -3.80 14.10 16.90
CA VAL A 75 -5.15 13.77 17.37
C VAL A 75 -5.48 14.54 18.66
N LYS A 76 -6.79 14.74 18.92
CA LYS A 76 -7.30 15.36 20.16
C LYS A 76 -6.63 16.71 20.44
N SER A 77 -5.97 16.86 21.58
CA SER A 77 -5.28 18.09 22.00
C SER A 77 -4.14 18.52 21.08
N ASN A 78 -3.62 17.62 20.24
CA ASN A 78 -2.58 17.93 19.27
C ASN A 78 -3.15 18.44 17.94
N ARG A 79 -4.48 18.43 17.75
CA ARG A 79 -5.09 18.92 16.52
C ARG A 79 -4.83 20.43 16.37
N PHE A 80 -4.46 20.86 15.17
CA PHE A 80 -4.11 22.25 14.85
C PHE A 80 -2.92 22.82 15.64
N SER A 81 -2.19 21.97 16.36
CA SER A 81 -0.92 22.35 16.99
C SER A 81 0.24 22.01 16.07
N PRO A 82 1.41 22.68 16.23
CA PRO A 82 2.63 22.27 15.55
C PRO A 82 2.99 20.81 15.80
N THR A 83 3.61 20.16 14.81
CA THR A 83 4.08 18.79 14.95
C THR A 83 5.16 18.68 16.02
N ARG A 84 5.18 17.55 16.72
CA ARG A 84 6.17 17.24 17.76
C ARG A 84 6.92 15.98 17.38
N THR A 85 8.13 15.81 17.95
CA THR A 85 8.92 14.58 17.77
C THR A 85 8.08 13.34 18.14
N PRO A 86 8.29 12.21 17.45
CA PRO A 86 7.58 10.97 17.77
C PRO A 86 8.02 10.44 19.13
N ILE A 87 7.15 9.66 19.76
CA ILE A 87 7.49 8.96 21.01
C ILE A 87 8.49 7.86 20.66
N PRO A 88 9.67 7.80 21.33
CA PRO A 88 10.61 6.71 21.13
C PRO A 88 9.97 5.36 21.45
N TRP A 89 10.32 4.34 20.68
CA TRP A 89 9.80 2.98 20.88
C TRP A 89 10.88 2.03 21.41
N GLN A 90 10.45 1.07 22.22
CA GLN A 90 11.31 0.01 22.73
C GLN A 90 11.31 -1.18 21.77
N GLY A 91 12.43 -1.90 21.68
CA GLY A 91 12.55 -3.10 20.84
C GLY A 91 12.95 -2.77 19.40
N ILE A 92 12.42 -3.52 18.43
CA ILE A 92 12.64 -3.33 17.00
C ILE A 92 11.26 -3.10 16.37
N LEU A 93 11.08 -1.98 15.69
CA LEU A 93 9.87 -1.68 14.93
C LEU A 93 10.00 -2.33 13.54
N LEU A 94 9.11 -3.27 13.25
CA LEU A 94 8.95 -3.84 11.91
C LEU A 94 8.20 -2.84 11.02
N SER A 95 8.85 -2.37 9.97
CA SER A 95 8.37 -1.35 9.03
C SER A 95 8.06 -1.98 7.67
N ASP A 96 7.11 -2.91 7.66
CA ASP A 96 6.74 -3.74 6.50
C ASP A 96 5.42 -3.34 5.83
N LYS A 97 4.69 -2.38 6.42
CA LYS A 97 3.35 -1.97 5.98
C LYS A 97 3.22 -0.46 5.91
N LEU A 98 2.45 0.02 4.94
CA LEU A 98 2.07 1.42 4.86
C LEU A 98 1.22 1.80 6.07
N GLY A 99 1.52 2.96 6.68
CA GLY A 99 0.63 3.60 7.63
C GLY A 99 -0.68 4.05 6.97
N PRO A 100 -1.73 4.38 7.75
CA PRO A 100 -2.94 4.98 7.21
C PRO A 100 -2.64 6.33 6.54
N VAL A 101 -3.37 6.64 5.47
CA VAL A 101 -3.31 7.97 4.83
C VAL A 101 -4.10 8.99 5.65
N CYS A 102 -3.80 10.27 5.46
CA CYS A 102 -4.54 11.32 6.16
C CYS A 102 -5.99 11.42 5.68
N PRO A 103 -6.91 11.91 6.53
CA PRO A 103 -8.32 12.00 6.20
C PRO A 103 -8.55 12.95 5.02
N GLN A 104 -9.26 12.46 4.01
CA GLN A 104 -9.57 13.19 2.79
C GLN A 104 -10.95 12.77 2.26
N LYS A 105 -11.71 13.74 1.75
CA LYS A 105 -12.99 13.46 1.10
C LYS A 105 -12.74 12.93 -0.32
N LEU A 106 -12.83 11.60 -0.47
CA LEU A 106 -12.65 10.95 -1.76
C LEU A 106 -13.89 11.17 -2.65
N PRO A 107 -13.71 11.32 -3.97
CA PRO A 107 -14.83 11.37 -4.91
C PRO A 107 -15.52 10.00 -4.97
N ASP A 108 -16.85 9.99 -4.98
CA ASP A 108 -17.62 8.78 -5.23
C ASP A 108 -17.59 8.46 -6.73
N ILE A 109 -17.06 7.28 -7.06
CA ILE A 109 -16.97 6.76 -8.43
C ILE A 109 -17.71 5.42 -8.57
N SER A 110 -18.55 5.05 -7.59
CA SER A 110 -19.33 3.81 -7.62
C SER A 110 -20.21 3.71 -8.87
N ASN A 111 -20.80 4.84 -9.28
CA ASN A 111 -21.49 5.00 -10.54
C ASN A 111 -20.59 5.69 -11.58
N GLU A 112 -20.03 4.90 -12.49
CA GLU A 112 -19.11 5.40 -13.51
C GLU A 112 -19.76 6.37 -14.49
N THR A 113 -21.01 6.14 -14.88
CA THR A 113 -21.75 7.03 -15.78
C THR A 113 -21.91 8.41 -15.16
N ALA A 114 -22.38 8.47 -13.92
CA ALA A 114 -22.53 9.72 -13.18
C ALA A 114 -21.16 10.38 -12.87
N ALA A 115 -20.10 9.59 -12.71
CA ALA A 115 -18.76 10.12 -12.56
C ALA A 115 -18.26 10.78 -13.86
N LEU A 116 -18.48 10.15 -15.01
CA LEU A 116 -18.06 10.65 -16.33
C LEU A 116 -18.78 11.93 -16.76
N GLU A 117 -19.97 12.21 -16.22
CA GLU A 117 -20.64 13.51 -16.37
C GLU A 117 -19.89 14.65 -15.66
N ARG A 118 -19.15 14.33 -14.60
CA ARG A 118 -18.47 15.31 -13.73
C ARG A 118 -16.95 15.34 -13.90
N MET A 119 -16.36 14.31 -14.51
CA MET A 119 -14.91 14.22 -14.69
C MET A 119 -14.50 13.52 -15.98
N PRO A 120 -13.34 13.88 -16.57
CA PRO A 120 -12.82 13.19 -17.75
C PRO A 120 -12.51 11.71 -17.47
N LYS A 121 -12.61 10.86 -18.52
CA LYS A 121 -12.32 9.42 -18.43
C LYS A 121 -10.94 9.10 -17.83
N GLY A 122 -9.90 9.84 -18.22
CA GLY A 122 -8.55 9.64 -17.68
C GLY A 122 -8.45 9.91 -16.17
N ARG A 123 -9.23 10.88 -15.66
CA ARG A 123 -9.30 11.15 -14.21
C ARG A 123 -10.01 10.02 -13.48
N LEU A 124 -11.11 9.49 -14.04
CA LEU A 124 -11.81 8.35 -13.47
C LEU A 124 -10.90 7.13 -13.39
N GLU A 125 -10.18 6.81 -14.46
CA GLU A 125 -9.25 5.68 -14.49
C GLU A 125 -8.10 5.84 -13.49
N TYR A 126 -7.53 7.04 -13.39
CA TYR A 126 -6.54 7.37 -12.38
C TYR A 126 -7.06 7.16 -10.96
N LEU A 127 -8.28 7.64 -10.66
CA LEU A 127 -8.91 7.46 -9.36
C LEU A 127 -9.18 5.99 -9.04
N LYS A 128 -9.68 5.19 -10.00
CA LYS A 128 -9.88 3.75 -9.82
C LYS A 128 -8.60 3.05 -9.36
N ARG A 129 -7.45 3.43 -9.91
CA ARG A 129 -6.14 2.87 -9.53
C ARG A 129 -5.68 3.31 -8.14
N LEU A 130 -5.99 4.54 -7.73
CA LEU A 130 -5.53 5.11 -6.46
C LEU A 130 -6.42 4.77 -5.26
N LEU A 131 -7.74 4.77 -5.45
CA LEU A 131 -8.69 4.65 -4.35
C LEU A 131 -8.43 3.46 -3.41
N PRO A 132 -8.00 2.27 -3.86
CA PRO A 132 -7.64 1.18 -2.96
C PRO A 132 -6.59 1.57 -1.91
N TYR A 133 -5.60 2.39 -2.27
CA TYR A 133 -4.55 2.88 -1.38
C TYR A 133 -5.02 3.99 -0.43
N LEU A 134 -6.15 4.64 -0.74
CA LEU A 134 -6.70 5.76 0.03
C LEU A 134 -7.84 5.36 0.98
N LYS A 135 -8.20 4.07 1.03
CA LYS A 135 -9.30 3.56 1.87
C LYS A 135 -8.98 3.61 3.36
N ASN A 136 -7.74 3.28 3.75
CA ASN A 136 -7.33 3.25 5.14
C ASN A 136 -6.93 4.66 5.62
N GLN A 137 -7.90 5.42 6.14
CA GLN A 137 -7.69 6.79 6.61
C GLN A 137 -7.71 6.87 8.14
N SER A 138 -6.84 7.71 8.70
CA SER A 138 -6.79 8.04 10.12
C SER A 138 -6.23 9.45 10.31
N GLU A 139 -6.66 10.16 11.37
CA GLU A 139 -5.97 11.40 11.78
C GLU A 139 -4.55 11.12 12.29
N ASP A 140 -4.30 9.91 12.81
CA ASP A 140 -2.94 9.42 13.04
C ASP A 140 -2.35 8.93 11.72
N CYS A 141 -1.77 9.83 10.93
CA CYS A 141 -1.24 9.56 9.58
C CYS A 141 0.19 10.09 9.35
N LEU A 142 0.90 10.51 10.41
CA LEU A 142 2.24 11.13 10.28
C LEU A 142 3.35 10.06 10.18
N TYR A 143 3.29 9.30 9.09
CA TYR A 143 4.24 8.26 8.73
C TYR A 143 4.94 8.58 7.41
N LEU A 144 6.16 8.09 7.25
CA LEU A 144 6.92 8.18 6.00
C LEU A 144 7.36 6.80 5.54
N ASN A 145 7.71 6.71 4.26
CA ASN A 145 8.25 5.51 3.64
C ASN A 145 9.62 5.83 3.06
N ILE A 146 10.61 4.96 3.30
CA ILE A 146 11.99 5.12 2.86
C ILE A 146 12.33 3.99 1.90
N TYR A 147 12.93 4.34 0.76
CA TYR A 147 13.41 3.40 -0.25
C TYR A 147 14.89 3.72 -0.50
N ALA A 148 15.77 2.79 -0.19
CA ALA A 148 17.22 2.97 -0.33
C ALA A 148 17.83 1.80 -1.11
N PRO A 149 18.85 2.02 -1.96
CA PRO A 149 19.60 0.90 -2.54
C PRO A 149 20.19 0.01 -1.45
N ALA A 150 20.14 -1.31 -1.62
CA ALA A 150 20.70 -2.24 -0.63
C ALA A 150 22.24 -2.11 -0.52
N ASP A 151 22.90 -1.79 -1.63
CA ASP A 151 24.34 -1.56 -1.70
C ASP A 151 24.68 -0.06 -1.49
N GLY A 152 24.34 0.50 -0.33
CA GLY A 152 24.84 1.81 0.06
C GLY A 152 26.28 1.69 0.57
N LYS A 153 27.26 2.11 -0.22
CA LYS A 153 28.62 2.40 0.27
C LYS A 153 28.65 3.76 0.94
#